data_AF-A0A552US80-F1
#
_entry.id   AF-A0A552US80-F1
#
_cell.length_a   1.000
_cell.length_b   1.000
_cell.length_c   1.000
_cell.angle_alpha   90.00
_cell.angle_beta   90.00
_cell.angle_gamma   90.00
#
_symmetry.space_group_name_H-M   'P 1'
#
loop_
_entity.id
_entity.type
_entity.pdbx_description
1 polymer ?
#
loop_
_entity_poly.entity_id
_entity_poly.type
_entity_poly.pdbx_seq_one_letter_code
_entity_poly.pdbx_strand_id
1 'polypeptide(L)'
;MPVFTKMSLRYTYNWPEDVATEISSSDDDVIDIKNGYHVLNYINVFFARKGLTSTDTFYKLEFILNERMPSTLETRKEITSFVLKAWNRIFYN
;
A
#
# COMPACT_ATOMS: atom_id res chain seq x y z
N MET A 1 -9.12 10.53 10.52
CA MET A 1 -8.92 9.94 9.18
C MET A 1 -9.46 8.53 9.21
N PRO A 2 -10.07 8.02 8.12
CA PRO A 2 -10.53 6.63 8.10
C PRO A 2 -9.30 5.72 8.21
N VAL A 3 -9.24 4.94 9.29
CA VAL A 3 -8.24 3.89 9.46
C VAL A 3 -8.83 2.68 8.76
N PHE A 4 -8.37 2.41 7.53
CA PHE A 4 -8.78 1.20 6.83
C PHE A 4 -8.26 -0.01 7.61
N THR A 5 -9.06 -1.07 7.64
CA THR A 5 -8.78 -2.28 8.43
C THR A 5 -8.55 -3.48 7.52
N LYS A 6 -8.24 -4.65 8.10
CA LYS A 6 -8.12 -5.90 7.35
C LYS A 6 -9.36 -6.19 6.49
N MET A 7 -10.55 -5.86 6.98
CA MET A 7 -11.82 -6.04 6.26
C MET A 7 -11.99 -5.09 5.06
N SER A 8 -11.18 -4.03 4.99
CA SER A 8 -11.20 -3.08 3.88
C SER A 8 -10.43 -3.61 2.66
N LEU A 9 -9.51 -4.55 2.85
CA LEU A 9 -8.72 -5.15 1.76
C LEU A 9 -9.59 -6.13 0.95
N ARG A 10 -9.49 -6.07 -0.37
CA ARG A 10 -10.19 -6.95 -1.31
C ARG A 10 -9.36 -8.14 -1.76
N TYR A 11 -8.03 -8.03 -1.72
CA TYR A 11 -7.16 -9.12 -2.12
C TYR A 11 -6.85 -10.05 -0.95
N THR A 12 -6.43 -11.27 -1.28
CA THR A 12 -5.97 -12.24 -0.29
C THR A 12 -4.51 -11.95 0.03
N TYR A 13 -4.23 -11.73 1.32
CA TYR A 13 -2.89 -11.46 1.83
C TYR A 13 -2.49 -12.51 2.87
N ASN A 14 -1.19 -12.68 3.06
CA ASN A 14 -0.64 -13.47 4.15
C ASN A 14 -0.66 -12.62 5.43
N TRP A 15 -1.13 -13.23 6.52
CA TRP A 15 -1.22 -12.60 7.84
C TRP A 15 -0.43 -13.44 8.85
N PRO A 16 0.91 -13.32 8.87
CA PRO A 16 1.73 -14.05 9.83
C PRO A 16 1.31 -13.69 11.27
N GLU A 17 1.13 -14.71 12.13
CA GLU A 17 0.73 -14.51 13.54
C GLU A 17 1.87 -13.92 14.37
N ASP A 18 3.11 -14.27 14.03
CA ASP A 18 4.35 -13.80 14.65
C ASP A 18 4.98 -12.67 13.84
N VAL A 19 4.46 -11.45 13.90
CA VAL A 19 5.35 -10.31 13.62
C VAL A 19 4.89 -9.06 14.36
N ALA A 20 5.62 -8.75 15.42
CA ALA A 20 5.99 -7.38 15.71
C ALA A 20 6.93 -6.89 14.59
N THR A 21 6.42 -6.70 13.37
CA THR A 21 7.17 -5.89 12.41
C THR A 21 6.88 -4.47 12.84
N GLU A 22 7.86 -3.80 13.42
CA GLU A 22 7.85 -2.35 13.56
C GLU A 22 7.89 -1.77 12.14
N ILE A 23 6.76 -1.81 11.44
CA ILE A 23 6.60 -1.14 10.16
C ILE A 23 6.53 0.32 10.53
N SER A 24 7.68 0.98 10.38
CA SER A 24 7.79 2.39 10.64
C SER A 24 7.02 3.16 9.54
N SER A 25 7.25 4.46 9.45
CA SER A 25 6.80 5.25 8.31
C SER A 25 8.00 5.79 7.54
N SER A 26 9.17 5.16 7.67
CA SER A 26 10.38 5.58 6.97
C SER A 26 10.31 5.19 5.50
N ASP A 27 10.94 6.01 4.67
CA ASP A 27 11.01 5.78 3.24
C ASP A 27 11.89 4.57 2.88
N ASP A 28 12.80 4.18 3.78
CA ASP A 28 13.67 3.02 3.65
C ASP A 28 13.03 1.71 4.18
N ASP A 29 11.79 1.77 4.68
CA ASP A 29 11.08 0.58 5.14
C ASP A 29 10.87 -0.41 4.00
N VAL A 30 11.14 -1.68 4.27
CA VAL A 30 10.83 -2.79 3.37
C VAL A 30 9.38 -3.21 3.52
N ILE A 31 8.65 -3.20 2.42
CA ILE A 31 7.22 -3.47 2.34
C ILE A 31 7.01 -4.73 1.51
N ASP A 32 6.70 -5.82 2.19
CA ASP A 32 6.25 -7.03 1.52
C ASP A 32 4.79 -6.87 1.10
N ILE A 33 4.55 -6.77 -0.21
CA ILE A 33 3.21 -6.63 -0.79
C ILE A 33 2.34 -7.89 -0.63
N LYS A 34 2.92 -9.04 -0.26
CA LYS A 34 2.16 -10.24 0.09
C LYS A 34 1.73 -10.24 1.55
N ASN A 35 2.37 -9.42 2.39
CA ASN A 35 2.05 -9.28 3.81
C ASN A 35 0.95 -8.24 4.00
N GLY A 36 -0.22 -8.68 4.49
CA GLY A 36 -1.38 -7.82 4.67
C GLY A 36 -1.15 -6.68 5.66
N TYR A 37 -0.29 -6.87 6.67
CA TYR A 37 0.05 -5.82 7.62
C TYR A 37 0.88 -4.71 6.97
N HIS A 38 1.83 -5.08 6.11
CA HIS A 38 2.70 -4.12 5.39
C HIS A 38 1.89 -3.32 4.38
N VAL A 39 1.04 -3.98 3.61
CA VAL A 39 0.15 -3.31 2.65
C VAL A 39 -0.81 -2.35 3.35
N LEU A 40 -1.44 -2.79 4.44
CA LEU A 40 -2.40 -1.95 5.17
C LEU A 40 -1.72 -0.73 5.80
N ASN A 41 -0.55 -0.92 6.42
CA ASN A 41 0.24 0.18 6.97
C ASN A 41 0.64 1.17 5.86
N TYR A 42 1.15 0.65 4.73
CA TYR A 42 1.53 1.47 3.60
C TYR A 42 0.40 2.36 3.10
N ILE A 43 -0.77 1.76 2.83
CA ILE A 43 -1.93 2.48 2.31
C ILE A 43 -2.39 3.54 3.31
N ASN A 44 -2.52 3.19 4.59
CA ASN A 44 -2.96 4.15 5.63
C ASN A 44 -1.98 5.32 5.76
N VAL A 45 -0.67 5.07 5.76
CA VAL A 45 0.37 6.13 5.80
C VAL A 45 0.34 6.98 4.53
N PHE A 46 0.20 6.36 3.35
CA PHE A 46 0.10 7.08 2.08
C PHE A 46 -1.13 8.00 2.07
N PHE A 47 -2.27 7.51 2.54
CA PHE A 47 -3.51 8.29 2.65
C PHE A 47 -3.37 9.44 3.62
N ALA A 48 -2.77 9.21 4.80
CA ALA A 48 -2.51 10.25 5.78
C ALA A 48 -1.59 11.35 5.22
N ARG A 49 -0.50 10.97 4.53
CA ARG A 49 0.44 11.92 3.90
C ARG A 49 -0.18 12.73 2.76
N LYS A 50 -1.12 12.15 2.02
CA LYS A 50 -1.77 12.78 0.86
C LYS A 50 -3.14 13.41 1.17
N GLY A 51 -3.61 13.30 2.41
CA GLY A 51 -4.94 13.80 2.82
C GLY A 51 -6.10 13.07 2.15
N LEU A 52 -5.92 11.80 1.77
CA LEU A 52 -6.92 11.01 1.07
C LEU A 52 -7.83 10.27 2.06
N THR A 53 -9.12 10.14 1.72
CA THR A 53 -10.11 9.46 2.58
C THR A 53 -11.09 8.58 1.79
N SER A 54 -11.05 8.63 0.47
CA SER A 54 -12.01 7.90 -0.38
C SER A 54 -11.69 6.42 -0.45
N THR A 55 -12.72 5.59 -0.26
CA THR A 55 -12.63 4.14 -0.39
C THR A 55 -12.38 3.70 -1.84
N ASP A 56 -12.85 4.46 -2.83
CA ASP A 56 -12.53 4.20 -4.25
C ASP A 56 -11.03 4.32 -4.51
N THR A 57 -10.43 5.40 -4.01
CA THR A 57 -8.98 5.63 -4.07
C THR A 57 -8.23 4.49 -3.36
N PHE A 58 -8.78 3.95 -2.27
CA PHE A 58 -8.16 2.85 -1.53
C PHE A 58 -8.05 1.61 -2.43
N TYR A 59 -9.15 1.22 -3.07
CA TYR A 59 -9.17 0.07 -3.97
C TYR A 59 -8.28 0.26 -5.20
N LYS A 60 -8.21 1.48 -5.74
CA LYS A 60 -7.29 1.82 -6.84
C LYS A 60 -5.83 1.63 -6.43
N LEU A 61 -5.47 2.05 -5.22
CA LEU A 61 -4.12 1.87 -4.69
C LEU A 61 -3.81 0.39 -4.47
N GLU A 62 -4.73 -0.32 -3.81
CA GLU A 62 -4.62 -1.76 -3.56
C GLU A 62 -4.44 -2.55 -4.86
N PHE A 63 -5.21 -2.22 -5.90
CA PHE A 63 -5.08 -2.80 -7.24
C PHE A 63 -3.69 -2.57 -7.85
N ILE A 64 -3.14 -1.35 -7.76
CA ILE A 64 -1.79 -1.06 -8.29
C ILE A 64 -0.74 -1.91 -7.56
N LEU A 65 -0.84 -2.03 -6.24
CA LEU A 65 0.11 -2.78 -5.43
C LEU A 65 0.07 -4.28 -5.73
N ASN A 66 -1.11 -4.85 -5.95
CA ASN A 66 -1.25 -6.29 -6.16
C ASN A 66 -1.01 -6.72 -7.63
N GLU A 67 -1.61 -5.99 -8.58
CA GLU A 67 -1.68 -6.45 -9.98
C GLU A 67 -0.63 -5.82 -10.90
N ARG A 68 -0.05 -4.68 -10.52
CA ARG A 68 0.84 -3.90 -11.41
C ARG A 68 2.25 -3.76 -10.90
N MET A 69 2.48 -3.96 -9.61
CA MET A 69 3.78 -3.74 -9.00
C MET A 69 4.76 -4.84 -9.40
N PRO A 70 5.93 -4.51 -9.97
CA PRO A 70 6.97 -5.50 -10.22
C PRO A 70 7.53 -6.01 -8.88
N SER A 71 7.80 -7.32 -8.82
CA SER A 71 8.27 -8.00 -7.61
C SER A 71 9.67 -7.59 -7.14
N THR A 72 10.37 -6.75 -7.91
CA THR A 72 11.72 -6.27 -7.59
C THR A 72 11.72 -5.00 -6.74
N LEU A 73 10.55 -4.39 -6.50
CA LEU A 73 10.42 -3.19 -5.69
C LEU A 73 10.05 -3.60 -4.27
N GLU A 74 10.84 -3.16 -3.31
CA GLU A 74 10.69 -3.60 -1.92
C GLU A 74 10.63 -2.42 -0.95
N THR A 75 11.22 -1.27 -1.27
CA THR A 75 11.23 -0.13 -0.34
C THR A 75 10.01 0.77 -0.49
N ARG A 76 9.55 1.38 0.62
CA ARG A 76 8.45 2.34 0.64
C ARG A 76 8.63 3.45 -0.39
N LYS A 77 9.85 4.00 -0.51
CA LYS A 77 10.19 5.06 -1.47
C LYS A 77 9.99 4.64 -2.91
N GLU A 78 10.48 3.45 -3.27
CA GLU A 78 10.34 2.90 -4.61
C GLU A 78 8.88 2.63 -4.95
N ILE A 79 8.16 2.01 -4.02
CA ILE A 79 6.73 1.71 -4.16
C ILE A 79 5.95 3.00 -4.33
N THR A 80 6.24 4.02 -3.53
CA THR A 80 5.58 5.35 -3.63
C THR A 80 5.85 5.97 -5.00
N SER A 81 7.10 5.93 -5.46
CA SER A 81 7.49 6.47 -6.77
C SER A 81 6.80 5.74 -7.91
N PHE A 82 6.69 4.42 -7.83
CA PHE A 82 5.98 3.60 -8.80
C PHE A 82 4.47 3.90 -8.80
N VAL A 83 3.84 3.91 -7.62
CA VAL A 83 2.42 4.21 -7.44
C VAL A 83 2.08 5.56 -8.07
N LEU A 84 2.85 6.62 -7.79
CA LEU A 84 2.59 7.94 -8.35
C LEU A 84 2.66 7.96 -9.89
N LYS A 85 3.62 7.22 -10.48
CA LYS A 85 3.74 7.09 -11.94
C LYS A 85 2.58 6.28 -12.53
N ALA A 86 2.24 5.15 -11.91
CA ALA A 86 1.17 4.26 -12.37
C ALA A 86 -0.20 4.95 -12.24
N TRP A 87 -0.43 5.70 -11.17
CA TRP A 87 -1.69 6.39 -10.90
C TRP A 87 -2.10 7.34 -12.01
N ASN A 88 -1.18 8.22 -12.42
CA ASN A 88 -1.42 9.18 -13.50
C ASN A 88 -1.68 8.47 -14.84
N ARG A 89 -0.93 7.39 -15.11
CA ARG A 89 -1.06 6.62 -16.34
C ARG A 89 -2.36 5.81 -16.44
N ILE A 90 -2.90 5.35 -15.32
CA ILE A 90 -4.07 4.44 -15.30
C ILE A 90 -5.39 5.24 -15.20
N PHE A 91 -5.42 6.31 -14.42
CA PHE A 91 -6.69 6.98 -14.06
C PHE A 91 -6.88 8.37 -14.66
N TYR A 92 -5.83 8.96 -15.26
CA TYR A 92 -5.86 10.31 -15.82
C TYR A 92 -5.33 10.38 -17.25
N ASN A 93 -5.26 9.24 -17.92
CA ASN A 93 -4.80 9.10 -19.30
C ASN A 93 -5.98 9.01 -20.26
#